data_AF-A0AAF0TQ88-F1
#
_entry.id   AF-A0AAF0TQ88-F1
#
_cell.length_a   1.000
_cell.length_b   1.000
_cell.length_c   1.000
_cell.angle_alpha   90.00
_cell.angle_beta   90.00
_cell.angle_gamma   90.00
#
_symmetry.space_group_name_H-M   'P 1'
#
loop_
_entity.id
_entity.type
_entity.pdbx_description
1 polymer ?
#
loop_
_entity_poly.entity_id
_entity_poly.type
_entity_poly.pdbx_seq_one_letter_code
_entity_poly.pdbx_strand_id
1 'polypeptide(L)'
;MHNKNLVSSYFLLVLLFSLPSFNIVVAGDGENSGDAGNPFTPKGYLIRYWKKHVSNDLPKPWFLLNKASPLNAAQYATYTKLVADQNALTTHLQSFCSSANLMCAPDLSPSLVKHTGDIHFTTYGNKNFTNYGTNEPGIGVNSFKNYSKDASVNSFRRYGRGSPRDNKFDNYAPDGNVIEQSFNSYSTNTPGGSGQFTNYAPNTNVPDLRFTAYSDQGTGGEQEFKTYLEQGNSGGQSFKSYGKNGNGADSKFTSYGNETNVAASTFTNYGQNANGENQNFFSYGTNGNNPQNNFNNYGVGGNGPSETFTHYRDESNVGDDKFINYVKDANAGEANFTNYGQSFNEGTDVFTTYGKGGNDPRINFKTYGVNNTFKDYVKDTATFSNYQNETSDLASSSEVDGRKKVNNNRWVEPGKFFREKMLKSGTIMPMPDIKDKMPKRSFLPRVIAAKLPLSYSKIGELKKIFHAANDSQVAKMIGNALSECERAPSAGETKQCVNSAEDMIDFATSVLGRNVVVQTTENTKGSNGNIMIGSVNGINGGKVTKSVSCHQTLYPSLLYYCHSVPKVRVYEADILDSNSKAKINHGVAICHVDTSSWGPSHGAFIALGSGPGKIEVCHWIFENDMTWTIAD
;
A
#
# COMPACT_ATOMS: atom_id res chain seq x y z
N MET A 1 -64.09 -28.41 -39.24
CA MET A 1 -64.67 -27.88 -37.98
C MET A 1 -64.68 -28.98 -36.93
N HIS A 2 -64.57 -28.60 -35.66
CA HIS A 2 -64.75 -29.44 -34.45
C HIS A 2 -63.74 -30.57 -34.21
N ASN A 3 -63.61 -30.96 -32.94
CA ASN A 3 -62.39 -31.53 -32.36
C ASN A 3 -62.67 -32.84 -31.57
N LYS A 4 -61.62 -33.63 -31.27
CA LYS A 4 -61.75 -34.98 -30.67
C LYS A 4 -61.44 -35.05 -29.16
N ASN A 5 -62.50 -35.33 -28.38
CA ASN A 5 -62.67 -36.49 -27.47
C ASN A 5 -61.47 -37.38 -26.99
N LEU A 6 -61.59 -37.84 -25.71
CA LEU A 6 -61.11 -39.12 -25.10
C LEU A 6 -59.57 -39.26 -24.87
N VAL A 7 -58.96 -39.94 -23.87
CA VAL A 7 -59.30 -40.86 -22.71
C VAL A 7 -58.10 -40.86 -21.70
N SER A 8 -58.02 -41.45 -20.47
CA SER A 8 -58.94 -42.15 -19.51
C SER A 8 -58.37 -42.19 -18.06
N SER A 9 -59.21 -42.57 -17.08
CA SER A 9 -58.98 -43.46 -15.90
C SER A 9 -57.94 -43.22 -14.76
N TYR A 10 -58.42 -43.53 -13.54
CA TYR A 10 -57.76 -44.00 -12.30
C TYR A 10 -56.69 -43.15 -11.56
N PHE A 11 -57.02 -42.69 -10.34
CA PHE A 11 -56.54 -43.33 -9.09
C PHE A 11 -57.38 -42.91 -7.85
N LEU A 12 -57.06 -43.42 -6.65
CA LEU A 12 -57.75 -43.20 -5.36
C LEU A 12 -56.74 -42.75 -4.26
N LEU A 13 -57.24 -42.43 -3.05
CA LEU A 13 -56.53 -42.02 -1.80
C LEU A 13 -56.10 -40.52 -1.69
N VAL A 14 -56.00 -39.88 -0.51
CA VAL A 14 -56.73 -39.97 0.80
C VAL A 14 -56.28 -38.81 1.75
N LEU A 15 -57.04 -38.53 2.84
CA LEU A 15 -56.85 -37.45 3.87
C LEU A 15 -57.03 -36.00 3.35
N LEU A 16 -57.68 -35.01 3.99
CA LEU A 16 -58.23 -34.69 5.34
C LEU A 16 -57.45 -33.64 6.18
N PHE A 17 -58.20 -32.61 6.59
CA PHE A 17 -57.95 -31.62 7.67
C PHE A 17 -56.71 -30.69 7.64
N SER A 18 -56.95 -29.40 7.36
CA SER A 18 -56.61 -28.29 8.29
C SER A 18 -57.27 -26.97 7.84
N LEU A 19 -57.50 -26.05 8.80
CA LEU A 19 -58.01 -24.68 8.56
C LEU A 19 -56.86 -23.68 8.39
N PRO A 20 -57.08 -22.50 7.78
CA PRO A 20 -55.99 -21.62 7.36
C PRO A 20 -55.34 -20.84 8.52
N SER A 21 -54.02 -20.94 8.62
CA SER A 21 -53.19 -20.00 9.38
C SER A 21 -52.69 -18.88 8.46
N PHE A 22 -52.84 -17.62 8.87
CA PHE A 22 -52.24 -16.49 8.15
C PHE A 22 -50.71 -16.52 8.28
N ASN A 23 -50.01 -16.92 7.21
CA ASN A 23 -48.58 -16.72 7.07
C ASN A 23 -48.31 -15.49 6.21
N ILE A 24 -47.73 -14.44 6.82
CA ILE A 24 -47.16 -13.32 6.07
C ILE A 24 -45.86 -13.81 5.44
N VAL A 25 -45.88 -14.03 4.12
CA VAL A 25 -44.67 -14.34 3.37
C VAL A 25 -43.89 -13.05 3.17
N VAL A 26 -42.81 -12.87 3.94
CA VAL A 26 -41.77 -11.88 3.63
C VAL A 26 -40.98 -12.40 2.44
N ALA A 27 -41.42 -12.02 1.24
CA ALA A 27 -40.59 -12.16 0.04
C ALA A 27 -39.42 -11.17 0.14
N GLY A 28 -38.21 -11.62 -0.17
CA GLY A 28 -37.03 -10.74 -0.16
C GLY A 28 -37.00 -9.86 -1.40
N ASP A 29 -37.01 -8.54 -1.21
CA ASP A 29 -36.83 -7.59 -2.30
C ASP A 29 -35.42 -7.69 -2.91
N GLY A 30 -35.36 -7.94 -4.21
CA GLY A 30 -34.13 -7.83 -4.99
C GLY A 30 -33.81 -6.37 -5.32
N GLU A 31 -32.53 -6.03 -5.41
CA GLU A 31 -32.03 -4.67 -5.69
C GLU A 31 -32.32 -4.21 -7.13
N ASN A 32 -33.59 -3.90 -7.46
CA ASN A 32 -33.93 -3.22 -8.72
C ASN A 32 -35.29 -2.49 -8.68
N SER A 33 -35.41 -1.50 -7.80
CA SER A 33 -36.40 -0.42 -7.97
C SER A 33 -35.78 0.94 -7.63
N GLY A 34 -36.21 1.99 -8.32
CA GLY A 34 -35.64 3.33 -8.22
C GLY A 34 -36.15 4.09 -6.99
N ASP A 35 -35.80 3.62 -5.78
CA ASP A 35 -36.24 4.27 -4.53
C ASP A 35 -35.79 5.74 -4.46
N ALA A 36 -36.77 6.63 -4.55
CA ALA A 36 -36.64 8.05 -4.26
C ALA A 36 -36.68 8.29 -2.74
N GLY A 37 -35.83 7.56 -2.01
CA GLY A 37 -35.76 7.56 -0.55
C GLY A 37 -35.59 8.97 0.00
N ASN A 38 -36.12 9.18 1.22
CA ASN A 38 -36.39 10.47 1.86
C ASN A 38 -35.48 11.63 1.36
N PRO A 39 -36.04 12.68 0.73
CA PRO A 39 -35.27 13.71 0.04
C PRO A 39 -34.40 14.57 0.98
N PHE A 40 -34.60 14.50 2.30
CA PHE A 40 -33.78 15.19 3.30
C PHE A 40 -32.56 14.36 3.76
N THR A 41 -32.35 13.16 3.21
CA THR A 41 -31.10 12.40 3.34
C THR A 41 -29.99 12.98 2.45
N PRO A 42 -28.70 12.73 2.76
CA PRO A 42 -27.59 13.11 1.88
C PRO A 42 -27.66 12.47 0.50
N LYS A 43 -28.05 11.19 0.39
CA LYS A 43 -28.28 10.52 -0.90
C LYS A 43 -29.39 11.18 -1.71
N GLY A 44 -30.53 11.48 -1.07
CA GLY A 44 -31.65 12.20 -1.70
C GLY A 44 -31.26 13.62 -2.16
N TYR A 45 -30.44 14.33 -1.37
CA TYR A 45 -29.87 15.62 -1.75
C TYR A 45 -28.92 15.50 -2.95
N LEU A 46 -27.98 14.54 -2.94
CA LEU A 46 -27.03 14.29 -4.02
C LEU A 46 -27.73 13.95 -5.35
N ILE A 47 -28.83 13.19 -5.32
CA ILE A 47 -29.63 12.90 -6.53
C ILE A 47 -30.24 14.18 -7.13
N ARG A 48 -30.70 15.13 -6.30
CA ARG A 48 -31.15 16.46 -6.77
C ARG A 48 -29.98 17.33 -7.22
N TYR A 49 -28.83 17.22 -6.56
CA TYR A 49 -27.60 17.93 -6.94
C TYR A 49 -27.12 17.50 -8.34
N TRP A 50 -27.11 16.19 -8.60
CA TRP A 50 -26.83 15.63 -9.93
C TRP A 50 -27.78 16.20 -10.98
N LYS A 51 -29.11 16.08 -10.79
CA LYS A 51 -30.11 16.59 -11.74
C LYS A 51 -30.04 18.11 -11.95
N LYS A 52 -29.51 18.88 -11.00
CA LYS A 52 -29.30 20.33 -11.16
C LYS A 52 -28.04 20.65 -11.98
N HIS A 53 -26.94 19.92 -11.79
CA HIS A 53 -25.63 20.31 -12.34
C HIS A 53 -25.26 19.56 -13.62
N VAL A 54 -25.60 18.27 -13.76
CA VAL A 54 -25.47 17.54 -15.03
C VAL A 54 -26.66 17.86 -15.94
N SER A 55 -26.41 18.04 -17.25
CA SER A 55 -27.40 18.56 -18.21
C SER A 55 -27.94 17.53 -19.20
N ASN A 56 -27.69 16.23 -18.99
CA ASN A 56 -28.25 15.13 -19.77
C ASN A 56 -29.16 14.23 -18.91
N ASP A 57 -30.02 13.47 -19.57
CA ASP A 57 -30.93 12.50 -18.95
C ASP A 57 -30.41 11.05 -19.05
N LEU A 58 -29.08 10.88 -19.11
CA LEU A 58 -28.44 9.55 -19.12
C LEU A 58 -28.72 8.75 -17.83
N PRO A 59 -28.52 7.42 -17.85
CA PRO A 59 -28.62 6.58 -16.64
C PRO A 59 -27.76 7.13 -15.49
N LYS A 60 -28.35 7.17 -14.30
CA LYS A 60 -27.69 7.74 -13.12
C LYS A 60 -26.55 6.82 -12.65
N PRO A 61 -25.37 7.35 -12.30
CA PRO A 61 -24.24 6.55 -11.85
C PRO A 61 -24.47 6.05 -10.42
N TRP A 62 -25.23 4.97 -10.27
CA TRP A 62 -25.57 4.43 -8.95
C TRP A 62 -24.33 4.03 -8.14
N PHE A 63 -23.23 3.63 -8.78
CA PHE A 63 -21.95 3.37 -8.10
C PHE A 63 -21.39 4.61 -7.38
N LEU A 64 -21.59 5.82 -7.92
CA LEU A 64 -21.23 7.08 -7.27
C LEU A 64 -22.31 7.52 -6.25
N LEU A 65 -23.59 7.43 -6.62
CA LEU A 65 -24.69 7.84 -5.74
C LEU A 65 -24.82 6.96 -4.47
N ASN A 66 -24.37 5.69 -4.54
CA ASN A 66 -24.32 4.78 -3.39
C ASN A 66 -23.11 5.03 -2.47
N LYS A 67 -22.12 5.83 -2.89
CA LYS A 67 -21.02 6.32 -2.03
C LYS A 67 -21.43 7.48 -1.11
N ALA A 68 -22.65 8.01 -1.26
CA ALA A 68 -23.19 9.05 -0.37
C ALA A 68 -23.27 8.58 1.09
N SER A 69 -23.31 9.54 2.03
CA SER A 69 -23.44 9.23 3.46
C SER A 69 -24.77 8.53 3.76
N PRO A 70 -24.78 7.41 4.51
CA PRO A 70 -26.00 6.66 4.87
C PRO A 70 -26.81 7.32 6.00
N LEU A 71 -26.40 8.49 6.49
CA LEU A 71 -27.11 9.26 7.51
C LEU A 71 -28.58 9.48 7.13
N ASN A 72 -29.50 9.13 8.02
CA ASN A 72 -30.89 9.53 7.89
C ASN A 72 -31.04 11.05 8.10
N ALA A 73 -32.19 11.63 7.71
CA ALA A 73 -32.40 13.08 7.75
C ALA A 73 -32.22 13.70 9.15
N ALA A 74 -32.62 12.99 10.23
CA ALA A 74 -32.47 13.47 11.59
C ALA A 74 -31.00 13.40 12.08
N GLN A 75 -30.28 12.33 11.74
CA GLN A 75 -28.85 12.22 12.00
C GLN A 75 -28.06 13.29 11.23
N TYR A 76 -28.37 13.51 9.94
CA TYR A 76 -27.74 14.55 9.13
C TYR A 76 -27.95 15.95 9.73
N ALA A 77 -29.17 16.29 10.13
CA ALA A 77 -29.47 17.55 10.81
C ALA A 77 -28.75 17.69 12.18
N THR A 78 -28.57 16.58 12.90
CA THR A 78 -27.86 16.54 14.19
C THR A 78 -26.36 16.76 14.01
N TYR A 79 -25.69 15.97 13.15
CA TYR A 79 -24.25 16.13 12.93
C TYR A 79 -23.89 17.43 12.21
N THR A 80 -24.79 18.01 11.40
CA THR A 80 -24.64 19.37 10.85
C THR A 80 -24.61 20.46 11.92
N LYS A 81 -25.32 20.27 13.05
CA LYS A 81 -25.20 21.16 14.21
C LYS A 81 -23.92 20.86 15.00
N LEU A 82 -23.62 19.59 15.26
CA LEU A 82 -22.44 19.21 16.05
C LEU A 82 -21.13 19.64 15.41
N VAL A 83 -20.97 19.52 14.09
CA VAL A 83 -19.74 19.94 13.39
C VAL A 83 -19.51 21.48 13.39
N ALA A 84 -20.48 22.28 13.84
CA ALA A 84 -20.28 23.71 14.05
C ALA A 84 -19.46 24.01 15.33
N ASP A 85 -19.43 23.09 16.30
CA ASP A 85 -18.50 23.10 17.44
C ASP A 85 -17.66 21.83 17.40
N GLN A 86 -16.38 21.96 17.02
CA GLN A 86 -15.46 20.83 16.93
C GLN A 86 -15.42 19.99 18.21
N ASN A 87 -15.59 20.59 19.40
CA ASN A 87 -15.60 19.85 20.67
C ASN A 87 -16.84 18.95 20.80
N ALA A 88 -18.02 19.47 20.43
CA ALA A 88 -19.27 18.73 20.47
C ALA A 88 -19.30 17.56 19.47
N LEU A 89 -18.69 17.72 18.28
CA LEU A 89 -18.50 16.58 17.38
C LEU A 89 -17.51 15.55 17.94
N THR A 90 -16.39 15.99 18.52
CA THR A 90 -15.41 15.10 19.17
C THR A 90 -16.07 14.21 20.23
N THR A 91 -16.91 14.76 21.11
CA THR A 91 -17.65 13.97 22.11
C THR A 91 -18.66 12.97 21.54
N HIS A 92 -19.01 13.08 20.26
CA HIS A 92 -19.91 12.17 19.55
C HIS A 92 -19.23 11.39 18.41
N LEU A 93 -17.89 11.34 18.38
CA LEU A 93 -17.11 10.78 17.27
C LEU A 93 -17.51 9.35 16.91
N GLN A 94 -17.54 8.42 17.87
CA GLN A 94 -17.82 7.00 17.58
C GLN A 94 -19.23 6.80 17.00
N SER A 95 -20.24 7.50 17.54
CA SER A 95 -21.60 7.49 16.97
C SER A 95 -21.65 8.13 15.58
N PHE A 96 -20.90 9.21 15.33
CA PHE A 96 -20.81 9.86 14.03
C PHE A 96 -20.16 8.93 12.99
N CYS A 97 -19.03 8.31 13.32
CA CYS A 97 -18.31 7.40 12.42
C CYS A 97 -19.15 6.17 12.06
N SER A 98 -19.84 5.57 13.04
CA SER A 98 -20.79 4.48 12.79
C SER A 98 -21.99 4.93 11.94
N SER A 99 -22.60 6.07 12.25
CA SER A 99 -23.79 6.57 11.54
C SER A 99 -23.50 7.03 10.12
N ALA A 100 -22.32 7.58 9.86
CA ALA A 100 -21.91 8.16 8.58
C ALA A 100 -21.03 7.22 7.73
N ASN A 101 -20.75 5.99 8.21
CA ASN A 101 -19.87 5.01 7.58
C ASN A 101 -18.45 5.58 7.32
N LEU A 102 -17.77 5.95 8.41
CA LEU A 102 -16.41 6.50 8.41
C LEU A 102 -15.44 5.53 9.09
N MET A 103 -14.22 5.48 8.59
CA MET A 103 -13.11 4.78 9.21
C MET A 103 -12.46 5.67 10.28
N CYS A 104 -12.85 5.44 11.53
CA CYS A 104 -12.26 6.10 12.70
C CYS A 104 -11.48 5.08 13.55
N ALA A 105 -10.50 5.55 14.31
CA ALA A 105 -9.87 4.69 15.31
C ALA A 105 -10.89 4.32 16.39
N PRO A 106 -10.99 3.04 16.82
CA PRO A 106 -11.53 2.75 18.14
C PRO A 106 -10.64 3.40 19.21
N ASP A 107 -11.23 3.86 20.32
CA ASP A 107 -10.48 4.41 21.45
C ASP A 107 -9.69 3.31 22.18
N LEU A 108 -8.48 3.05 21.68
CA LEU A 108 -7.58 2.00 22.17
C LEU A 108 -6.71 2.51 23.33
N SER A 109 -7.33 2.59 24.50
CA SER A 109 -6.60 2.56 25.79
C SER A 109 -5.60 1.40 25.78
N PRO A 110 -4.35 1.54 26.28
CA PRO A 110 -3.38 0.44 26.23
C PRO A 110 -3.89 -0.83 26.90
N SER A 111 -3.80 -1.98 26.21
CA SER A 111 -4.16 -3.27 26.83
C SER A 111 -3.25 -3.55 28.02
N LEU A 112 -3.87 -3.74 29.20
CA LEU A 112 -3.22 -4.13 30.45
C LEU A 112 -3.35 -5.65 30.74
N VAL A 113 -3.90 -6.41 29.80
CA VAL A 113 -4.12 -7.85 29.96
C VAL A 113 -2.77 -8.57 30.01
N LYS A 114 -2.59 -9.39 31.05
CA LYS A 114 -1.47 -10.32 31.20
C LYS A 114 -1.95 -11.75 31.00
N HIS A 115 -1.05 -12.61 30.55
CA HIS A 115 -1.34 -14.03 30.29
C HIS A 115 -0.37 -14.94 31.05
N THR A 116 -0.70 -16.24 31.10
CA THR A 116 0.05 -17.28 31.82
C THR A 116 0.12 -18.55 30.97
N GLY A 117 1.31 -19.12 30.81
CA GLY A 117 1.57 -20.23 29.87
C GLY A 117 2.14 -19.74 28.54
N ASP A 118 2.28 -20.65 27.57
CA ASP A 118 2.73 -20.34 26.21
C ASP A 118 1.54 -19.97 25.30
N ILE A 119 1.79 -19.17 24.27
CA ILE A 119 0.72 -18.47 23.56
C ILE A 119 0.95 -18.48 22.04
N HIS A 120 -0.04 -19.00 21.31
CA HIS A 120 0.04 -19.19 19.85
C HIS A 120 -1.16 -18.56 19.14
N PHE A 121 -0.94 -17.46 18.41
CA PHE A 121 -1.97 -16.78 17.61
C PHE A 121 -1.89 -17.21 16.14
N THR A 122 -2.99 -17.68 15.55
CA THR A 122 -3.04 -18.21 14.18
C THR A 122 -3.40 -17.16 13.12
N THR A 123 -4.42 -16.35 13.39
CA THR A 123 -4.88 -15.20 12.58
C THR A 123 -5.57 -14.20 13.50
N TYR A 124 -5.32 -12.89 13.35
CA TYR A 124 -6.06 -11.89 14.14
C TYR A 124 -6.27 -10.53 13.46
N GLY A 125 -7.50 -10.03 13.62
CA GLY A 125 -7.89 -8.62 13.54
C GLY A 125 -8.78 -8.29 14.75
N ASN A 126 -9.01 -7.00 15.03
CA ASN A 126 -9.98 -6.53 16.05
C ASN A 126 -9.70 -6.88 17.53
N LYS A 127 -8.45 -7.18 17.92
CA LYS A 127 -8.01 -7.15 19.33
C LYS A 127 -7.00 -6.03 19.61
N ASN A 128 -6.93 -5.62 20.86
CA ASN A 128 -5.98 -4.61 21.34
C ASN A 128 -4.64 -5.26 21.72
N PHE A 129 -3.66 -5.13 20.82
CA PHE A 129 -2.29 -5.59 21.00
C PHE A 129 -1.29 -4.42 21.14
N THR A 130 -1.76 -3.26 21.62
CA THR A 130 -0.94 -2.03 21.60
C THR A 130 0.26 -2.08 22.58
N ASN A 131 0.23 -2.97 23.58
CA ASN A 131 1.29 -3.17 24.56
C ASN A 131 1.49 -4.66 24.95
N TYR A 132 1.29 -5.60 24.01
CA TYR A 132 1.25 -7.03 24.29
C TYR A 132 2.61 -7.60 24.76
N GLY A 133 2.59 -8.64 25.60
CA GLY A 133 3.80 -9.34 26.06
C GLY A 133 4.73 -8.49 26.95
N THR A 134 4.23 -7.38 27.51
CA THR A 134 5.08 -6.44 28.26
C THR A 134 5.24 -6.88 29.71
N ASN A 135 6.50 -7.04 30.15
CA ASN A 135 6.89 -7.48 31.49
C ASN A 135 6.17 -8.79 31.92
N GLU A 136 6.04 -9.75 31.00
CA GLU A 136 5.55 -11.10 31.32
C GLU A 136 6.65 -11.90 32.04
N PRO A 137 6.32 -12.67 33.09
CA PRO A 137 7.31 -13.43 33.85
C PRO A 137 7.57 -14.83 33.27
N GLY A 138 8.72 -15.39 33.67
CA GLY A 138 9.12 -16.77 33.39
C GLY A 138 9.58 -17.03 31.95
N ILE A 139 10.27 -18.15 31.77
CA ILE A 139 10.67 -18.68 30.45
C ILE A 139 9.41 -19.25 29.77
N GLY A 140 9.32 -19.15 28.45
CA GLY A 140 8.19 -19.58 27.63
C GLY A 140 8.23 -18.98 26.24
N VAL A 141 7.27 -19.35 25.37
CA VAL A 141 7.21 -18.96 23.97
C VAL A 141 5.89 -18.25 23.62
N ASN A 142 6.01 -17.06 23.04
CA ASN A 142 4.91 -16.28 22.48
C ASN A 142 5.04 -16.22 20.95
N SER A 143 4.17 -16.88 20.19
CA SER A 143 4.21 -16.90 18.70
C SER A 143 2.98 -16.28 18.04
N PHE A 144 3.18 -15.45 17.03
CA PHE A 144 2.12 -14.76 16.28
C PHE A 144 2.22 -15.03 14.77
N LYS A 145 1.30 -15.79 14.18
CA LYS A 145 1.43 -16.27 12.80
C LYS A 145 0.98 -15.27 11.73
N ASN A 146 -0.19 -14.65 11.88
CA ASN A 146 -0.72 -13.72 10.86
C ASN A 146 -1.47 -12.54 11.50
N TYR A 147 -0.95 -11.33 11.33
CA TYR A 147 -1.59 -10.09 11.76
C TYR A 147 -2.12 -9.27 10.58
N SER A 148 -3.31 -8.69 10.77
CA SER A 148 -3.98 -7.77 9.83
C SER A 148 -4.04 -8.24 8.38
N LYS A 149 -4.40 -9.52 8.17
CA LYS A 149 -5.00 -9.90 6.90
C LYS A 149 -6.29 -9.06 6.73
N ASP A 150 -6.39 -8.37 5.60
CA ASP A 150 -7.50 -7.48 5.21
C ASP A 150 -7.75 -6.23 6.09
N ALA A 151 -6.93 -5.94 7.11
CA ALA A 151 -7.14 -4.80 8.02
C ALA A 151 -6.19 -3.61 7.75
N SER A 152 -6.72 -2.61 7.04
CA SER A 152 -6.03 -1.37 6.67
C SER A 152 -5.80 -0.38 7.83
N VAL A 153 -6.45 -0.58 8.98
CA VAL A 153 -6.11 0.09 10.25
C VAL A 153 -5.75 -0.96 11.31
N ASN A 154 -4.66 -0.68 12.03
CA ASN A 154 -3.87 -1.62 12.80
C ASN A 154 -3.70 -1.11 14.24
N SER A 155 -3.91 -1.97 15.24
CA SER A 155 -3.77 -1.69 16.69
C SER A 155 -2.43 -2.12 17.31
N PHE A 156 -1.71 -3.02 16.64
CA PHE A 156 -0.51 -3.70 17.14
C PHE A 156 0.69 -2.76 17.05
N ARG A 157 1.33 -2.48 18.20
CA ARG A 157 2.47 -1.55 18.27
C ARG A 157 3.68 -2.09 19.02
N ARG A 158 3.50 -3.00 19.97
CA ARG A 158 4.58 -3.51 20.82
C ARG A 158 4.40 -4.98 21.15
N TYR A 159 5.51 -5.70 21.24
CA TYR A 159 5.57 -7.12 21.59
C TYR A 159 6.79 -7.41 22.48
N GLY A 160 6.63 -8.26 23.48
CA GLY A 160 7.74 -8.82 24.29
C GLY A 160 8.55 -7.84 25.15
N ARG A 161 8.17 -6.56 25.26
CA ARG A 161 9.00 -5.55 25.94
C ARG A 161 9.24 -5.93 27.41
N GLY A 162 10.49 -6.08 27.82
CA GLY A 162 10.84 -6.42 29.21
C GLY A 162 10.46 -7.84 29.65
N SER A 163 10.16 -8.74 28.70
CA SER A 163 9.86 -10.16 28.95
C SER A 163 11.07 -11.03 28.61
N PRO A 164 11.48 -12.01 29.44
CA PRO A 164 12.56 -12.95 29.12
C PRO A 164 12.12 -14.10 28.20
N ARG A 165 10.92 -14.02 27.62
CA ARG A 165 10.30 -15.06 26.79
C ARG A 165 10.80 -15.01 25.35
N ASP A 166 10.77 -16.17 24.68
CA ASP A 166 10.98 -16.24 23.25
C ASP A 166 9.78 -15.63 22.51
N ASN A 167 10.04 -14.70 21.59
CA ASN A 167 9.02 -13.99 20.84
C ASN A 167 9.16 -14.28 19.35
N LYS A 168 8.15 -14.92 18.75
CA LYS A 168 8.12 -15.28 17.32
C LYS A 168 6.98 -14.57 16.58
N PHE A 169 7.21 -14.08 15.37
CA PHE A 169 6.22 -13.36 14.57
C PHE A 169 6.38 -13.71 13.09
N ASP A 170 5.41 -14.38 12.47
CA ASP A 170 5.57 -14.88 11.10
C ASP A 170 5.19 -13.84 10.04
N ASN A 171 3.98 -13.25 10.08
CA ASN A 171 3.51 -12.33 9.05
C ASN A 171 2.76 -11.12 9.62
N TYR A 172 3.25 -9.91 9.32
CA TYR A 172 2.65 -8.63 9.71
C TYR A 172 2.17 -7.87 8.46
N ALA A 173 0.86 -7.66 8.32
CA ALA A 173 0.23 -6.93 7.21
C ALA A 173 0.64 -7.37 5.78
N PRO A 174 0.52 -8.68 5.43
CA PRO A 174 0.82 -9.17 4.09
C PRO A 174 -0.19 -8.69 3.03
N ASP A 175 0.22 -8.76 1.75
CA ASP A 175 -0.63 -8.68 0.54
C ASP A 175 -1.39 -7.34 0.33
N GLY A 176 -0.89 -6.25 0.93
CA GLY A 176 -1.53 -4.92 0.89
C GLY A 176 -1.37 -4.16 -0.43
N ASN A 177 -2.40 -3.46 -0.89
CA ASN A 177 -2.27 -2.57 -2.06
C ASN A 177 -1.58 -1.25 -1.66
N VAL A 178 -2.29 -0.36 -0.97
CA VAL A 178 -1.74 0.88 -0.40
C VAL A 178 -1.89 0.79 1.11
N ILE A 179 -0.77 0.69 1.85
CA ILE A 179 -0.80 0.52 3.32
C ILE A 179 0.24 1.41 4.00
N GLU A 180 -0.15 1.99 5.13
CA GLU A 180 0.77 2.60 6.08
C GLU A 180 0.89 1.65 7.30
N GLN A 181 2.10 1.27 7.70
CA GLN A 181 2.32 0.35 8.82
C GLN A 181 3.42 0.86 9.75
N SER A 182 3.18 0.79 11.07
CA SER A 182 4.06 1.36 12.09
C SER A 182 4.19 0.41 13.29
N PHE A 183 5.40 -0.08 13.55
CA PHE A 183 5.74 -0.96 14.69
C PHE A 183 6.71 -0.24 15.63
N ASN A 184 6.40 -0.19 16.93
CA ASN A 184 7.05 0.72 17.87
C ASN A 184 8.13 0.05 18.75
N SER A 185 7.98 -1.22 19.13
CA SER A 185 9.04 -1.97 19.85
C SER A 185 8.82 -3.48 19.85
N TYR A 186 9.81 -4.25 19.38
CA TYR A 186 9.83 -5.72 19.48
C TYR A 186 10.99 -6.16 20.38
N SER A 187 10.73 -7.03 21.36
CA SER A 187 11.74 -7.59 22.31
C SER A 187 12.70 -6.57 22.95
N THR A 188 12.29 -5.30 23.09
CA THR A 188 13.16 -4.26 23.65
C THR A 188 13.22 -4.35 25.18
N ASN A 189 14.31 -3.89 25.80
CA ASN A 189 14.50 -3.83 27.26
C ASN A 189 14.40 -5.22 27.96
N THR A 190 14.63 -6.32 27.23
CA THR A 190 14.46 -7.69 27.74
C THR A 190 15.68 -8.14 28.56
N PRO A 191 15.49 -8.94 29.62
CA PRO A 191 16.59 -9.53 30.40
C PRO A 191 16.96 -10.95 29.92
N GLY A 192 16.51 -11.35 28.72
CA GLY A 192 16.71 -12.65 28.10
C GLY A 192 15.71 -12.89 26.96
N GLY A 193 15.75 -14.07 26.35
CA GLY A 193 14.76 -14.53 25.36
C GLY A 193 15.10 -14.19 23.91
N SER A 194 14.86 -15.14 23.01
CA SER A 194 15.09 -14.97 21.57
C SER A 194 13.98 -14.14 20.89
N GLY A 195 14.31 -13.51 19.77
CA GLY A 195 13.36 -12.71 18.98
C GLY A 195 13.44 -13.05 17.51
N GLN A 196 12.42 -13.70 16.97
CA GLN A 196 12.33 -14.09 15.55
C GLN A 196 11.17 -13.37 14.84
N PHE A 197 11.46 -12.50 13.88
CA PHE A 197 10.48 -11.84 13.02
C PHE A 197 10.69 -12.29 11.57
N THR A 198 9.71 -12.99 10.98
CA THR A 198 9.85 -13.53 9.62
C THR A 198 9.51 -12.46 8.58
N ASN A 199 8.24 -12.06 8.40
CA ASN A 199 7.83 -11.17 7.29
C ASN A 199 7.11 -9.89 7.76
N TYR A 200 7.64 -8.72 7.36
CA TYR A 200 6.99 -7.42 7.52
C TYR A 200 6.51 -6.88 6.17
N ALA A 201 5.21 -6.76 6.00
CA ALA A 201 4.54 -6.27 4.78
C ALA A 201 5.03 -6.92 3.46
N PRO A 202 5.10 -8.27 3.34
CA PRO A 202 5.42 -8.92 2.07
C PRO A 202 4.34 -8.61 1.02
N ASN A 203 4.70 -8.70 -0.27
CA ASN A 203 3.81 -8.58 -1.43
C ASN A 203 3.03 -7.24 -1.49
N THR A 204 3.59 -6.16 -0.95
CA THR A 204 2.86 -4.90 -0.72
C THR A 204 3.16 -3.86 -1.79
N ASN A 205 2.16 -3.42 -2.56
CA ASN A 205 2.36 -2.62 -3.78
C ASN A 205 2.82 -1.16 -3.54
N VAL A 206 2.20 -0.44 -2.59
CA VAL A 206 2.53 0.96 -2.21
C VAL A 206 2.69 1.07 -0.68
N PRO A 207 3.84 0.65 -0.14
CA PRO A 207 4.21 0.78 1.27
C PRO A 207 4.46 2.23 1.76
N ASP A 208 3.99 2.54 2.97
CA ASP A 208 4.61 3.50 3.90
C ASP A 208 4.93 2.79 5.23
N LEU A 209 6.15 2.25 5.36
CA LEU A 209 6.52 1.32 6.44
C LEU A 209 7.50 1.94 7.44
N ARG A 210 7.25 1.74 8.75
CA ARG A 210 8.08 2.28 9.83
C ARG A 210 8.29 1.28 10.96
N PHE A 211 9.53 0.80 11.15
CA PHE A 211 9.93 0.03 12.33
C PHE A 211 10.80 0.88 13.27
N THR A 212 10.44 0.95 14.55
CA THR A 212 11.05 1.92 15.48
C THR A 212 12.19 1.33 16.31
N ALA A 213 12.07 0.08 16.79
CA ALA A 213 13.06 -0.54 17.68
C ALA A 213 12.91 -2.08 17.70
N TYR A 214 13.99 -2.82 17.49
CA TYR A 214 14.05 -4.29 17.54
C TYR A 214 15.18 -4.72 18.47
N SER A 215 14.87 -5.39 19.58
CA SER A 215 15.83 -5.78 20.64
C SER A 215 16.68 -4.65 21.27
N ASP A 216 16.32 -3.38 21.05
CA ASP A 216 16.97 -2.24 21.72
C ASP A 216 16.94 -2.38 23.24
N GLN A 217 18.08 -2.16 23.90
CA GLN A 217 18.30 -2.37 25.35
C GLN A 217 18.06 -3.82 25.81
N GLY A 218 18.04 -4.80 24.89
CA GLY A 218 17.92 -6.21 25.20
C GLY A 218 19.22 -6.80 25.76
N THR A 219 19.10 -7.81 26.62
CA THR A 219 20.22 -8.58 27.18
C THR A 219 20.01 -10.06 26.91
N GLY A 220 20.95 -10.73 26.25
CA GLY A 220 20.87 -12.17 25.98
C GLY A 220 19.98 -12.59 24.81
N GLY A 221 20.32 -13.72 24.18
CA GLY A 221 19.43 -14.49 23.28
C GLY A 221 19.49 -14.07 21.81
N GLU A 222 19.39 -15.07 20.91
CA GLU A 222 19.45 -14.88 19.44
C GLU A 222 18.30 -13.99 18.94
N GLN A 223 18.65 -13.01 18.10
CA GLN A 223 17.72 -12.10 17.45
C GLN A 223 17.81 -12.28 15.93
N GLU A 224 16.69 -12.56 15.27
CA GLU A 224 16.60 -12.75 13.82
C GLU A 224 15.43 -11.94 13.25
N PHE A 225 15.69 -11.13 12.22
CA PHE A 225 14.67 -10.49 11.39
C PHE A 225 14.90 -10.90 9.94
N LYS A 226 13.95 -11.59 9.29
CA LYS A 226 14.18 -12.18 7.97
C LYS A 226 13.88 -11.19 6.84
N THR A 227 12.64 -10.77 6.67
CA THR A 227 12.22 -10.00 5.49
C THR A 227 11.48 -8.74 5.89
N TYR A 228 12.09 -7.58 5.63
CA TYR A 228 11.44 -6.28 5.76
C TYR A 228 11.11 -5.73 4.37
N LEU A 229 9.85 -5.89 3.96
CA LEU A 229 9.32 -5.68 2.61
C LEU A 229 9.98 -6.56 1.52
N GLU A 230 9.13 -7.10 0.66
CA GLU A 230 9.50 -7.82 -0.56
C GLU A 230 8.51 -7.46 -1.67
N GLN A 231 8.99 -7.31 -2.91
CA GLN A 231 8.19 -7.04 -4.13
C GLN A 231 7.36 -5.74 -4.10
N GLY A 232 7.78 -4.73 -3.33
CA GLY A 232 7.09 -3.44 -3.24
C GLY A 232 7.39 -2.47 -4.38
N ASN A 233 6.37 -1.83 -4.96
CA ASN A 233 6.47 -1.15 -6.25
C ASN A 233 6.63 0.38 -6.21
N SER A 234 6.41 1.03 -5.06
CA SER A 234 6.53 2.49 -4.87
C SER A 234 6.38 2.85 -3.40
N GLY A 235 6.37 4.14 -3.04
CA GLY A 235 6.18 4.58 -1.66
C GLY A 235 7.51 4.76 -0.91
N GLY A 236 7.54 4.47 0.40
CA GLY A 236 8.72 4.66 1.24
C GLY A 236 8.79 3.74 2.46
N GLN A 237 10.00 3.51 2.98
CA GLN A 237 10.22 2.59 4.10
C GLN A 237 11.37 3.02 5.02
N SER A 238 11.23 2.76 6.32
CA SER A 238 12.21 3.17 7.34
C SER A 238 12.32 2.23 8.54
N PHE A 239 13.55 1.99 8.99
CA PHE A 239 13.87 1.20 10.18
C PHE A 239 14.85 1.97 11.06
N LYS A 240 14.49 2.23 12.32
CA LYS A 240 15.19 3.20 13.17
C LYS A 240 16.26 2.60 14.07
N SER A 241 16.03 1.45 14.69
CA SER A 241 17.07 0.77 15.45
C SER A 241 16.85 -0.74 15.59
N TYR A 242 17.95 -1.47 15.47
CA TYR A 242 18.10 -2.88 15.79
C TYR A 242 19.26 -3.04 16.77
N GLY A 243 19.04 -3.76 17.87
CA GLY A 243 20.06 -4.13 18.86
C GLY A 243 20.71 -2.94 19.58
N LYS A 244 20.09 -1.74 19.54
CA LYS A 244 20.74 -0.52 20.03
C LYS A 244 20.92 -0.58 21.55
N ASN A 245 22.16 -0.36 22.00
CA ASN A 245 22.61 -0.55 23.39
C ASN A 245 22.30 -1.97 23.92
N GLY A 246 22.27 -2.99 23.05
CA GLY A 246 22.08 -4.39 23.44
C GLY A 246 23.35 -5.01 24.02
N ASN A 247 23.20 -6.08 24.81
CA ASN A 247 24.33 -6.73 25.49
C ASN A 247 24.15 -8.26 25.50
N GLY A 248 25.04 -9.03 24.89
CA GLY A 248 24.93 -10.50 24.91
C GLY A 248 23.85 -11.11 23.98
N ALA A 249 23.37 -10.36 22.99
CA ALA A 249 22.40 -10.84 21.99
C ALA A 249 22.98 -10.91 20.56
N ASP A 250 23.30 -12.12 20.08
CA ASP A 250 23.65 -12.41 18.67
C ASP A 250 22.53 -11.90 17.75
N SER A 251 22.90 -11.18 16.68
CA SER A 251 21.97 -10.29 15.97
C SER A 251 22.03 -10.44 14.45
N LYS A 252 20.93 -10.90 13.85
CA LYS A 252 20.82 -11.25 12.43
C LYS A 252 19.68 -10.51 11.72
N PHE A 253 19.98 -9.95 10.55
CA PHE A 253 19.02 -9.35 9.63
C PHE A 253 19.20 -9.95 8.22
N THR A 254 18.22 -10.69 7.70
CA THR A 254 18.41 -11.38 6.41
C THR A 254 18.20 -10.47 5.20
N SER A 255 17.10 -9.70 5.13
CA SER A 255 16.80 -8.88 3.96
C SER A 255 15.91 -7.66 4.23
N TYR A 256 16.30 -6.54 3.63
CA TYR A 256 15.58 -5.28 3.62
C TYR A 256 15.28 -4.84 2.18
N GLY A 257 14.01 -4.84 1.79
CA GLY A 257 13.55 -4.32 0.50
C GLY A 257 13.97 -5.14 -0.72
N ASN A 258 13.93 -6.47 -0.64
CA ASN A 258 14.23 -7.34 -1.79
C ASN A 258 13.22 -7.14 -2.93
N GLU A 259 13.70 -7.10 -4.17
CA GLU A 259 12.88 -6.95 -5.39
C GLU A 259 12.01 -5.67 -5.39
N THR A 260 12.46 -4.60 -4.72
CA THR A 260 11.68 -3.36 -4.57
C THR A 260 11.97 -2.27 -5.60
N ASN A 261 10.92 -1.55 -5.98
CA ASN A 261 10.93 -0.30 -6.76
C ASN A 261 10.55 0.90 -5.85
N VAL A 262 10.85 0.83 -4.55
CA VAL A 262 10.45 1.82 -3.54
C VAL A 262 11.29 3.10 -3.65
N ALA A 263 10.63 4.25 -3.62
CA ALA A 263 11.25 5.53 -3.97
C ALA A 263 12.19 6.10 -2.89
N ALA A 264 12.05 5.68 -1.62
CA ALA A 264 12.96 6.05 -0.54
C ALA A 264 13.04 4.96 0.54
N SER A 265 14.26 4.52 0.85
CA SER A 265 14.57 3.46 1.84
C SER A 265 15.56 4.00 2.87
N THR A 266 15.31 3.84 4.17
CA THR A 266 16.25 4.31 5.21
C THR A 266 16.41 3.36 6.39
N PHE A 267 17.65 2.91 6.64
CA PHE A 267 18.04 2.22 7.87
C PHE A 267 18.88 3.15 8.75
N THR A 268 18.48 3.36 10.00
CA THR A 268 19.12 4.39 10.84
C THR A 268 20.21 3.82 11.75
N ASN A 269 20.00 2.68 12.42
CA ASN A 269 21.00 2.10 13.33
C ASN A 269 20.91 0.57 13.39
N TYR A 270 22.00 -0.13 13.09
CA TYR A 270 22.22 -1.54 13.40
C TYR A 270 23.38 -1.67 14.39
N GLY A 271 23.21 -2.42 15.48
CA GLY A 271 24.27 -2.69 16.46
C GLY A 271 24.82 -1.47 17.20
N GLN A 272 24.13 -0.31 17.17
CA GLN A 272 24.69 0.91 17.77
C GLN A 272 24.90 0.76 19.28
N ASN A 273 26.14 0.92 19.73
CA ASN A 273 26.60 0.66 21.10
C ASN A 273 26.26 -0.77 21.61
N ALA A 274 26.14 -1.76 20.71
CA ALA A 274 25.94 -3.15 21.11
C ALA A 274 27.23 -3.75 21.69
N ASN A 275 27.11 -4.66 22.65
CA ASN A 275 28.25 -5.19 23.42
C ASN A 275 28.29 -6.73 23.40
N GLY A 276 29.42 -7.28 22.97
CA GLY A 276 29.82 -8.68 23.22
C GLY A 276 29.52 -9.73 22.14
N GLU A 277 28.67 -9.46 21.14
CA GLU A 277 28.15 -10.51 20.24
C GLU A 277 28.27 -10.21 18.75
N ASN A 278 28.04 -11.24 17.92
CA ASN A 278 28.15 -11.13 16.47
C ASN A 278 26.96 -10.36 15.87
N GLN A 279 27.28 -9.46 14.95
CA GLN A 279 26.32 -8.69 14.19
C GLN A 279 26.37 -9.14 12.72
N ASN A 280 25.23 -9.49 12.13
CA ASN A 280 25.14 -9.95 10.75
C ASN A 280 23.96 -9.30 10.02
N PHE A 281 24.23 -8.59 8.92
CA PHE A 281 23.22 -7.99 8.05
C PHE A 281 23.45 -8.46 6.61
N PHE A 282 22.58 -9.34 6.11
CA PHE A 282 22.83 -10.09 4.89
C PHE A 282 22.46 -9.31 3.61
N SER A 283 21.29 -8.68 3.49
CA SER A 283 20.98 -7.90 2.27
C SER A 283 20.17 -6.61 2.47
N TYR A 284 20.59 -5.54 1.79
CA TYR A 284 19.92 -4.24 1.73
C TYR A 284 19.69 -3.79 0.28
N GLY A 285 18.43 -3.60 -0.10
CA GLY A 285 18.04 -3.02 -1.38
C GLY A 285 18.46 -3.85 -2.60
N THR A 286 18.48 -5.18 -2.48
CA THR A 286 18.86 -6.10 -3.57
C THR A 286 17.74 -6.23 -4.61
N ASN A 287 18.13 -6.51 -5.87
CA ASN A 287 17.20 -6.59 -7.01
C ASN A 287 16.40 -5.28 -7.25
N GLY A 288 17.00 -4.13 -6.92
CA GLY A 288 16.33 -2.83 -6.79
C GLY A 288 16.05 -2.09 -8.11
N ASN A 289 14.78 -1.71 -8.29
CA ASN A 289 14.20 -0.83 -9.32
C ASN A 289 14.44 0.68 -9.17
N ASN A 290 15.66 1.20 -9.35
CA ASN A 290 16.00 2.61 -9.08
C ASN A 290 15.68 3.01 -7.62
N PRO A 291 16.39 2.42 -6.63
CA PRO A 291 16.20 2.79 -5.23
C PRO A 291 16.79 4.18 -4.92
N GLN A 292 16.37 4.73 -3.77
CA GLN A 292 17.13 5.73 -3.02
C GLN A 292 17.38 5.14 -1.62
N ASN A 293 18.45 4.34 -1.51
CA ASN A 293 18.86 3.66 -0.29
C ASN A 293 19.71 4.57 0.59
N ASN A 294 19.41 4.63 1.89
CA ASN A 294 20.19 5.39 2.85
C ASN A 294 20.41 4.59 4.14
N PHE A 295 21.60 4.00 4.29
CA PHE A 295 22.02 3.25 5.46
C PHE A 295 22.95 4.10 6.33
N ASN A 296 22.46 4.59 7.48
CA ASN A 296 23.18 5.56 8.28
C ASN A 296 24.30 4.93 9.14
N ASN A 297 23.97 3.99 10.02
CA ASN A 297 24.89 3.50 11.05
C ASN A 297 24.86 1.97 11.17
N TYR A 298 26.02 1.34 11.01
CA TYR A 298 26.26 -0.07 11.28
C TYR A 298 27.42 -0.22 12.29
N GLY A 299 27.25 -0.99 13.36
CA GLY A 299 28.29 -1.27 14.37
C GLY A 299 28.83 -0.04 15.12
N VAL A 300 28.15 1.11 15.04
CA VAL A 300 28.68 2.40 15.54
C VAL A 300 28.73 2.41 17.06
N GLY A 301 29.92 2.61 17.64
CA GLY A 301 30.17 2.53 19.09
C GLY A 301 30.11 1.10 19.66
N GLY A 302 30.07 0.08 18.80
CA GLY A 302 29.95 -1.32 19.20
C GLY A 302 31.23 -1.94 19.76
N ASN A 303 31.06 -3.01 20.53
CA ASN A 303 32.11 -3.87 21.08
C ASN A 303 31.84 -5.35 20.71
N GLY A 304 31.44 -5.62 19.46
CA GLY A 304 31.14 -6.96 18.97
C GLY A 304 32.39 -7.65 18.41
N PRO A 305 32.61 -8.96 18.67
CA PRO A 305 33.76 -9.70 18.13
C PRO A 305 33.75 -9.81 16.59
N SER A 306 32.56 -9.81 15.97
CA SER A 306 32.42 -9.82 14.51
C SER A 306 31.23 -8.98 14.02
N GLU A 307 31.45 -8.25 12.92
CA GLU A 307 30.55 -7.24 12.35
C GLU A 307 30.43 -7.47 10.83
N THR A 308 29.44 -8.26 10.37
CA THR A 308 29.34 -8.72 8.98
C THR A 308 28.19 -8.06 8.20
N PHE A 309 28.51 -7.43 7.07
CA PHE A 309 27.54 -6.91 6.11
C PHE A 309 27.73 -7.58 4.74
N THR A 310 26.77 -8.39 4.26
CA THR A 310 27.01 -9.20 3.06
C THR A 310 26.72 -8.41 1.77
N HIS A 311 25.48 -7.99 1.52
CA HIS A 311 25.05 -7.42 0.24
C HIS A 311 24.41 -6.05 0.39
N TYR A 312 25.03 -5.01 -0.15
CA TYR A 312 24.41 -3.69 -0.34
C TYR A 312 24.22 -3.41 -1.82
N ARG A 313 22.97 -3.17 -2.26
CA ARG A 313 22.64 -2.75 -3.63
C ARG A 313 23.17 -3.74 -4.70
N ASP A 314 23.08 -5.04 -4.39
CA ASP A 314 23.46 -6.12 -5.29
C ASP A 314 22.37 -6.35 -6.35
N GLU A 315 22.77 -6.75 -7.56
CA GLU A 315 21.91 -7.05 -8.72
C GLU A 315 20.84 -5.96 -9.00
N SER A 316 21.18 -4.69 -8.75
CA SER A 316 20.24 -3.54 -8.79
C SER A 316 20.46 -2.61 -9.99
N ASN A 317 19.72 -1.51 -10.08
CA ASN A 317 19.78 -0.54 -11.18
C ASN A 317 20.10 0.88 -10.68
N VAL A 318 20.47 1.80 -11.60
CA VAL A 318 20.82 3.21 -11.37
C VAL A 318 19.99 3.84 -10.24
N GLY A 319 20.64 4.45 -9.24
CA GLY A 319 20.00 5.09 -8.09
C GLY A 319 20.99 5.99 -7.33
N ASP A 320 20.50 6.67 -6.30
CA ASP A 320 21.23 7.69 -5.52
C ASP A 320 21.52 7.20 -4.08
N ASP A 321 22.32 6.14 -3.96
CA ASP A 321 22.43 5.34 -2.74
C ASP A 321 23.59 5.78 -1.83
N LYS A 322 23.37 5.69 -0.50
CA LYS A 322 24.25 6.23 0.54
C LYS A 322 24.45 5.26 1.69
N PHE A 323 25.70 4.93 1.97
CA PHE A 323 26.13 4.26 3.20
C PHE A 323 26.98 5.24 4.02
N ILE A 324 26.57 5.59 5.24
CA ILE A 324 27.23 6.67 5.99
C ILE A 324 28.34 6.13 6.89
N ASN A 325 28.04 5.32 7.90
CA ASN A 325 29.02 4.89 8.91
C ASN A 325 29.06 3.36 9.06
N TYR A 326 30.21 2.75 8.79
CA TYR A 326 30.48 1.32 9.04
C TYR A 326 31.53 1.14 10.14
N VAL A 327 31.14 0.58 11.28
CA VAL A 327 32.03 0.25 12.42
C VAL A 327 32.85 1.47 12.88
N LYS A 328 32.15 2.60 13.06
CA LYS A 328 32.72 3.88 13.52
C LYS A 328 32.74 3.93 15.05
N ASP A 329 33.79 4.50 15.65
CA ASP A 329 33.98 4.63 17.11
C ASP A 329 33.91 3.29 17.89
N ALA A 330 34.14 2.15 17.23
CA ALA A 330 33.96 0.81 17.77
C ALA A 330 35.26 0.21 18.37
N ASN A 331 35.14 -0.70 19.33
CA ASN A 331 36.27 -1.34 19.99
C ASN A 331 36.50 -2.77 19.50
N ALA A 332 37.61 -2.98 18.79
CA ALA A 332 38.25 -4.27 18.47
C ALA A 332 37.32 -5.46 18.10
N GLY A 333 37.06 -5.60 16.79
CA GLY A 333 36.38 -6.76 16.20
C GLY A 333 36.75 -6.94 14.72
N GLU A 334 36.41 -8.09 14.12
CA GLU A 334 36.58 -8.31 12.68
C GLU A 334 35.33 -7.89 11.91
N ALA A 335 35.48 -6.90 11.03
CA ALA A 335 34.40 -6.27 10.29
C ALA A 335 34.47 -6.65 8.80
N ASN A 336 33.56 -7.50 8.35
CA ASN A 336 33.57 -8.08 7.00
C ASN A 336 32.43 -7.54 6.13
N PHE A 337 32.77 -6.84 5.05
CA PHE A 337 31.82 -6.32 4.06
C PHE A 337 32.01 -7.06 2.72
N THR A 338 30.98 -7.75 2.23
CA THR A 338 31.17 -8.65 1.06
C THR A 338 31.01 -7.92 -0.28
N ASN A 339 29.81 -7.42 -0.59
CA ASN A 339 29.49 -6.79 -1.88
C ASN A 339 28.85 -5.40 -1.68
N TYR A 340 29.46 -4.36 -2.27
CA TYR A 340 28.92 -3.00 -2.29
C TYR A 340 28.72 -2.50 -3.73
N GLY A 341 27.45 -2.28 -4.13
CA GLY A 341 27.11 -1.61 -5.39
C GLY A 341 27.36 -2.44 -6.66
N GLN A 342 27.25 -3.78 -6.60
CA GLN A 342 27.34 -4.64 -7.80
C GLN A 342 26.03 -4.60 -8.62
N SER A 343 25.73 -3.44 -9.21
CA SER A 343 24.53 -3.16 -9.99
C SER A 343 24.70 -3.38 -11.50
N PHE A 344 23.60 -3.69 -12.20
CA PHE A 344 23.55 -3.87 -13.66
C PHE A 344 23.77 -2.58 -14.46
N ASN A 345 23.63 -1.42 -13.83
CA ASN A 345 23.89 -0.10 -14.39
C ASN A 345 24.44 0.80 -13.28
N GLU A 346 25.42 1.63 -13.59
CA GLU A 346 26.12 2.49 -12.63
C GLU A 346 25.19 3.52 -11.98
N GLY A 347 25.34 3.72 -10.66
CA GLY A 347 24.62 4.74 -9.86
C GLY A 347 25.59 5.75 -9.24
N THR A 348 25.07 6.70 -8.47
CA THR A 348 25.93 7.65 -7.72
C THR A 348 26.09 7.21 -6.26
N ASP A 349 26.82 6.11 -6.08
CA ASP A 349 26.94 5.41 -4.81
C ASP A 349 27.99 6.06 -3.89
N VAL A 350 27.56 6.50 -2.70
CA VAL A 350 28.39 7.26 -1.75
C VAL A 350 28.62 6.48 -0.45
N PHE A 351 29.87 6.09 -0.20
CA PHE A 351 30.30 5.50 1.06
C PHE A 351 31.02 6.57 1.89
N THR A 352 30.48 6.98 3.04
CA THR A 352 31.00 8.15 3.75
C THR A 352 32.20 7.82 4.65
N THR A 353 32.10 6.88 5.59
CA THR A 353 33.21 6.53 6.48
C THR A 353 33.16 5.09 7.03
N TYR A 354 34.33 4.51 7.25
CA TYR A 354 34.50 3.24 7.97
C TYR A 354 35.63 3.35 9.01
N GLY A 355 35.53 2.60 10.12
CA GLY A 355 36.61 2.43 11.13
C GLY A 355 37.03 3.67 11.94
N LYS A 356 36.62 4.87 11.52
CA LYS A 356 37.02 6.15 12.07
C LYS A 356 36.72 6.23 13.57
N GLY A 357 37.74 6.50 14.38
CA GLY A 357 37.63 6.58 15.84
C GLY A 357 37.64 5.25 16.59
N GLY A 358 37.72 4.10 15.90
CA GLY A 358 37.79 2.79 16.53
C GLY A 358 39.19 2.40 17.03
N ASN A 359 39.24 1.38 17.89
CA ASN A 359 40.48 0.83 18.47
C ASN A 359 40.84 -0.52 17.81
N ASP A 360 41.89 -0.54 16.97
CA ASP A 360 42.28 -1.63 16.04
C ASP A 360 41.10 -2.33 15.30
N PRO A 361 40.22 -1.60 14.59
CA PRO A 361 39.15 -2.23 13.82
C PRO A 361 39.74 -2.92 12.58
N ARG A 362 39.56 -4.23 12.43
CA ARG A 362 40.05 -4.98 11.27
C ARG A 362 38.97 -5.10 10.23
N ILE A 363 39.06 -4.28 9.18
CA ILE A 363 37.98 -4.12 8.22
C ILE A 363 38.38 -4.79 6.90
N ASN A 364 37.62 -5.78 6.45
CA ASN A 364 37.87 -6.45 5.17
C ASN A 364 36.70 -6.20 4.22
N PHE A 365 36.99 -5.64 3.05
CA PHE A 365 36.03 -5.47 1.97
C PHE A 365 36.39 -6.39 0.80
N LYS A 366 35.44 -7.23 0.39
CA LYS A 366 35.69 -8.26 -0.64
C LYS A 366 35.53 -7.72 -2.07
N THR A 367 34.42 -7.06 -2.39
CA THR A 367 34.10 -6.61 -3.75
C THR A 367 33.31 -5.29 -3.78
N TYR A 368 33.65 -4.45 -4.76
CA TYR A 368 33.00 -3.15 -5.00
C TYR A 368 32.60 -2.98 -6.47
N GLY A 369 31.53 -2.22 -6.71
CA GLY A 369 31.15 -1.71 -8.02
C GLY A 369 32.02 -0.55 -8.52
N VAL A 370 31.75 -0.14 -9.76
CA VAL A 370 32.38 1.02 -10.43
C VAL A 370 31.77 2.34 -9.89
N ASN A 371 32.49 3.46 -10.02
CA ASN A 371 32.00 4.83 -9.71
C ASN A 371 31.66 5.12 -8.22
N ASN A 372 32.18 4.31 -7.29
CA ASN A 372 31.98 4.48 -5.85
C ASN A 372 32.83 5.61 -5.25
N THR A 373 32.21 6.55 -4.53
CA THR A 373 32.94 7.64 -3.84
C THR A 373 33.11 7.39 -2.35
N PHE A 374 34.37 7.20 -1.91
CA PHE A 374 34.78 7.18 -0.50
C PHE A 374 35.21 8.58 -0.03
N LYS A 375 34.61 9.09 1.06
CA LYS A 375 34.88 10.46 1.54
C LYS A 375 35.91 10.51 2.68
N ASP A 376 35.58 9.91 3.81
CA ASP A 376 36.35 9.99 5.07
C ASP A 376 36.81 8.58 5.50
N TYR A 377 37.97 8.13 5.02
CA TYR A 377 38.42 6.75 5.24
C TYR A 377 39.74 6.63 5.99
N VAL A 378 39.86 5.60 6.83
CA VAL A 378 41.10 5.25 7.56
C VAL A 378 41.90 4.28 6.69
N LYS A 379 43.12 4.63 6.29
CA LYS A 379 43.89 3.86 5.30
C LYS A 379 44.50 2.59 5.87
N ASP A 380 44.92 2.62 7.12
CA ASP A 380 45.80 1.61 7.69
C ASP A 380 45.05 0.45 8.39
N THR A 381 43.71 0.49 8.39
CA THR A 381 42.83 -0.45 9.10
C THR A 381 41.94 -1.29 8.17
N ALA A 382 42.09 -1.19 6.84
CA ALA A 382 41.19 -1.81 5.89
C ALA A 382 41.89 -2.57 4.74
N THR A 383 41.41 -3.78 4.45
CA THR A 383 41.82 -4.59 3.30
C THR A 383 40.77 -4.57 2.19
N PHE A 384 41.22 -4.58 0.94
CA PHE A 384 40.39 -4.50 -0.26
C PHE A 384 40.79 -5.66 -1.18
N SER A 385 39.94 -6.67 -1.34
CA SER A 385 40.33 -7.92 -2.04
C SER A 385 40.12 -7.89 -3.55
N ASN A 386 39.13 -7.16 -4.05
CA ASN A 386 38.81 -7.09 -5.48
C ASN A 386 38.13 -5.77 -5.85
N TYR A 387 38.46 -5.24 -7.04
CA TYR A 387 37.94 -3.98 -7.57
C TYR A 387 37.65 -4.13 -9.08
N GLN A 388 36.42 -3.83 -9.49
CA GLN A 388 36.01 -3.80 -10.91
C GLN A 388 36.43 -2.45 -11.51
N ASN A 389 37.14 -2.46 -12.64
CA ASN A 389 37.75 -1.26 -13.24
C ASN A 389 37.25 -1.03 -14.68
N GLU A 390 37.19 0.22 -15.11
CA GLU A 390 36.33 0.70 -16.23
C GLU A 390 36.77 0.24 -17.66
N THR A 391 37.79 -0.60 -17.80
CA THR A 391 38.46 -0.85 -19.10
C THR A 391 38.80 -2.32 -19.42
N SER A 392 37.80 -3.21 -19.43
CA SER A 392 37.81 -4.44 -20.24
C SER A 392 36.40 -4.99 -20.50
N ASP A 393 36.23 -5.72 -21.61
CA ASP A 393 35.06 -6.53 -22.01
C ASP A 393 33.87 -5.86 -22.74
N LEU A 394 34.01 -4.61 -23.22
CA LEU A 394 33.18 -4.08 -24.32
C LEU A 394 33.52 -4.70 -25.70
N ALA A 395 33.96 -5.96 -25.76
CA ALA A 395 34.44 -6.61 -26.99
C ALA A 395 34.37 -8.16 -27.05
N SER A 396 33.56 -8.86 -26.24
CA SER A 396 33.24 -10.27 -26.53
C SER A 396 31.93 -10.78 -25.89
N SER A 397 30.92 -11.04 -26.71
CA SER A 397 29.75 -11.86 -26.32
C SER A 397 29.12 -12.59 -27.51
N SER A 398 29.94 -13.06 -28.45
CA SER A 398 29.53 -13.87 -29.60
C SER A 398 29.79 -15.36 -29.35
N GLU A 399 28.84 -15.98 -28.65
CA GLU A 399 28.62 -17.44 -28.50
C GLU A 399 29.65 -18.28 -27.71
N VAL A 400 29.15 -19.41 -27.16
CA VAL A 400 29.90 -20.50 -26.47
C VAL A 400 30.53 -20.10 -25.11
N ASP A 401 30.19 -20.66 -23.93
CA ASP A 401 29.33 -21.81 -23.59
C ASP A 401 28.69 -21.69 -22.16
N GLY A 402 27.76 -22.59 -21.85
CA GLY A 402 27.57 -23.18 -20.52
C GLY A 402 26.81 -22.39 -19.44
N ARG A 403 26.85 -21.05 -19.42
CA ARG A 403 26.18 -20.27 -18.35
C ARG A 403 24.73 -19.94 -18.69
N LYS A 404 23.80 -20.47 -17.90
CA LYS A 404 22.36 -20.16 -17.99
C LYS A 404 22.13 -18.65 -17.84
N LYS A 405 21.45 -18.04 -18.82
CA LYS A 405 20.84 -16.72 -18.63
C LYS A 405 19.78 -16.81 -17.53
N VAL A 406 20.00 -16.11 -16.42
CA VAL A 406 18.94 -15.80 -15.46
C VAL A 406 18.09 -14.68 -16.07
N ASN A 407 16.76 -14.82 -16.01
CA ASN A 407 15.85 -13.83 -16.58
C ASN A 407 15.59 -12.71 -15.57
N ASN A 408 16.19 -11.54 -15.80
CA ASN A 408 16.00 -10.34 -14.96
C ASN A 408 14.61 -9.71 -15.18
N ASN A 409 13.58 -10.32 -14.60
CA ASN A 409 12.22 -9.78 -14.63
C ASN A 409 12.05 -8.67 -13.58
N ARG A 410 12.19 -7.40 -13.98
CA ARG A 410 11.62 -6.27 -13.22
C ARG A 410 10.09 -6.43 -13.21
N TRP A 411 9.54 -7.01 -12.15
CA TRP A 411 8.13 -7.40 -12.12
C TRP A 411 7.20 -6.20 -11.91
N VAL A 412 6.61 -5.70 -12.99
CA VAL A 412 5.35 -4.95 -12.92
C VAL A 412 4.22 -5.95 -13.15
N GLU A 413 3.20 -5.89 -12.29
CA GLU A 413 2.01 -6.74 -12.37
C GLU A 413 1.46 -6.83 -13.81
N PRO A 414 1.34 -8.04 -14.40
CA PRO A 414 0.90 -8.22 -15.78
C PRO A 414 -0.44 -7.56 -16.07
N GLY A 415 -0.47 -6.70 -17.10
CA GLY A 415 -1.68 -5.99 -17.52
C GLY A 415 -1.99 -4.69 -16.77
N LYS A 416 -1.23 -4.34 -15.71
CA LYS A 416 -1.36 -3.06 -14.98
C LYS A 416 -1.17 -1.85 -15.88
N PHE A 417 -0.30 -1.98 -16.88
CA PHE A 417 -0.20 -1.09 -18.02
C PHE A 417 -0.24 -1.90 -19.32
N PHE A 418 -0.78 -1.33 -20.39
CA PHE A 418 -0.84 -1.92 -21.72
C PHE A 418 -0.77 -0.84 -22.82
N ARG A 419 -0.65 -1.28 -24.08
CA ARG A 419 -0.60 -0.41 -25.26
C ARG A 419 -1.98 -0.31 -25.90
N GLU A 420 -2.32 0.83 -26.51
CA GLU A 420 -3.68 1.10 -27.03
C GLU A 420 -4.13 0.05 -28.06
N LYS A 421 -3.17 -0.44 -28.87
CA LYS A 421 -3.36 -1.54 -29.84
C LYS A 421 -3.88 -2.86 -29.25
N MET A 422 -3.89 -3.02 -27.93
CA MET A 422 -4.39 -4.23 -27.24
C MET A 422 -5.90 -4.15 -26.97
N LEU A 423 -6.51 -2.96 -27.02
CA LEU A 423 -7.98 -2.77 -26.96
C LEU A 423 -8.61 -3.11 -28.32
N LYS A 424 -8.50 -4.38 -28.72
CA LYS A 424 -9.05 -4.92 -29.97
C LYS A 424 -9.79 -6.22 -29.69
N SER A 425 -10.97 -6.37 -30.29
CA SER A 425 -11.78 -7.58 -30.17
C SER A 425 -11.00 -8.85 -30.52
N GLY A 426 -11.08 -9.87 -29.67
CA GLY A 426 -10.36 -11.13 -29.77
C GLY A 426 -8.94 -11.14 -29.19
N THR A 427 -8.38 -10.00 -28.79
CA THR A 427 -7.10 -9.97 -28.07
C THR A 427 -7.25 -10.60 -26.69
N ILE A 428 -6.36 -11.54 -26.37
CA ILE A 428 -6.18 -12.07 -25.01
C ILE A 428 -5.05 -11.30 -24.34
N MET A 429 -5.26 -10.87 -23.09
CA MET A 429 -4.27 -10.16 -22.29
C MET A 429 -4.47 -10.40 -20.80
N PRO A 430 -3.42 -10.29 -19.96
CA PRO A 430 -3.58 -10.28 -18.51
C PRO A 430 -4.32 -9.01 -18.05
N MET A 431 -5.05 -9.14 -16.94
CA MET A 431 -5.71 -8.06 -16.21
C MET A 431 -5.19 -8.05 -14.75
N PRO A 432 -4.85 -6.88 -14.19
CA PRO A 432 -4.34 -6.76 -12.82
C PRO A 432 -5.43 -7.03 -11.77
N ASP A 433 -5.07 -7.07 -10.49
CA ASP A 433 -6.01 -7.17 -9.37
C ASP A 433 -6.76 -5.84 -9.14
N ILE A 434 -7.80 -5.58 -9.95
CA ILE A 434 -8.57 -4.31 -9.90
C ILE A 434 -9.51 -4.16 -8.68
N LYS A 435 -9.48 -5.11 -7.75
CA LYS A 435 -10.30 -5.13 -6.53
C LYS A 435 -9.86 -4.03 -5.56
N ASP A 436 -10.81 -3.34 -4.93
CA ASP A 436 -10.46 -2.45 -3.84
C ASP A 436 -10.15 -3.23 -2.55
N LYS A 437 -9.00 -2.90 -1.94
CA LYS A 437 -8.54 -3.42 -0.64
C LYS A 437 -8.59 -2.36 0.46
N MET A 438 -9.01 -1.13 0.13
CA MET A 438 -9.33 -0.10 1.11
C MET A 438 -10.63 -0.43 1.87
N PRO A 439 -10.80 0.08 3.10
CA PRO A 439 -11.99 -0.18 3.87
C PRO A 439 -13.15 0.66 3.32
N LYS A 440 -14.33 0.03 3.25
CA LYS A 440 -15.57 0.69 2.79
C LYS A 440 -15.87 1.88 3.70
N ARG A 441 -16.07 3.04 3.06
CA ARG A 441 -16.36 4.34 3.65
C ARG A 441 -17.41 5.03 2.80
N SER A 442 -18.03 6.09 3.32
CA SER A 442 -18.91 6.97 2.55
C SER A 442 -18.36 8.41 2.48
N PHE A 443 -18.81 9.16 1.48
CA PHE A 443 -18.63 10.61 1.44
C PHE A 443 -19.38 11.27 2.59
N LEU A 444 -18.85 12.39 3.09
CA LEU A 444 -19.61 13.25 3.99
C LEU A 444 -20.52 14.19 3.18
N PRO A 445 -21.70 14.56 3.70
CA PRO A 445 -22.53 15.59 3.07
C PRO A 445 -21.75 16.90 3.01
N ARG A 446 -21.82 17.65 1.90
CA ARG A 446 -20.96 18.83 1.67
C ARG A 446 -20.93 19.83 2.83
N VAL A 447 -22.08 20.05 3.49
CA VAL A 447 -22.22 20.97 4.64
C VAL A 447 -21.38 20.54 5.86
N ILE A 448 -21.22 19.23 6.08
CA ILE A 448 -20.36 18.67 7.14
C ILE A 448 -18.91 18.60 6.65
N ALA A 449 -18.70 18.16 5.41
CA ALA A 449 -17.39 18.03 4.79
C ALA A 449 -16.62 19.37 4.78
N ALA A 450 -17.30 20.48 4.47
CA ALA A 450 -16.74 21.84 4.46
C ALA A 450 -16.39 22.42 5.84
N LYS A 451 -16.66 21.68 6.93
CA LYS A 451 -16.27 22.05 8.31
C LYS A 451 -15.09 21.21 8.83
N LEU A 452 -14.66 20.20 8.08
CA LEU A 452 -13.43 19.44 8.35
C LEU A 452 -12.32 19.97 7.42
N PRO A 453 -11.27 20.64 7.96
CA PRO A 453 -10.34 21.39 7.12
C PRO A 453 -9.39 20.47 6.35
N LEU A 454 -9.56 20.37 5.02
CA LEU A 454 -8.60 19.73 4.12
C LEU A 454 -7.35 20.61 3.91
N SER A 455 -6.51 20.75 4.95
CA SER A 455 -5.15 21.32 4.81
C SER A 455 -4.19 20.72 5.83
N TYR A 456 -2.95 20.43 5.42
CA TYR A 456 -1.91 19.93 6.33
C TYR A 456 -1.58 20.97 7.41
N SER A 457 -1.68 22.26 7.10
CA SER A 457 -1.53 23.36 8.07
C SER A 457 -2.50 23.25 9.26
N LYS A 458 -3.65 22.58 9.07
CA LYS A 458 -4.70 22.36 10.07
C LYS A 458 -4.77 20.91 10.56
N ILE A 459 -3.74 20.09 10.31
CA ILE A 459 -3.70 18.68 10.75
C ILE A 459 -3.92 18.51 12.26
N GLY A 460 -3.55 19.51 13.08
CA GLY A 460 -3.83 19.52 14.53
C GLY A 460 -5.34 19.53 14.88
N GLU A 461 -6.16 20.26 14.11
CA GLU A 461 -7.62 20.26 14.27
C GLU A 461 -8.19 18.87 13.94
N LEU A 462 -7.80 18.31 12.79
CA LEU A 462 -8.25 16.97 12.37
C LEU A 462 -7.81 15.87 13.34
N LYS A 463 -6.57 15.92 13.85
CA LYS A 463 -6.09 14.97 14.87
C LYS A 463 -6.97 15.01 16.12
N LYS A 464 -7.35 16.20 16.59
CA LYS A 464 -8.27 16.36 17.73
C LYS A 464 -9.67 15.81 17.41
N ILE A 465 -10.23 16.15 16.25
CA ILE A 465 -11.57 15.70 15.83
C ILE A 465 -11.66 14.18 15.76
N PHE A 466 -10.66 13.51 15.17
CA PHE A 466 -10.66 12.05 14.94
C PHE A 466 -10.00 11.22 16.05
N HIS A 467 -9.76 11.79 17.24
CA HIS A 467 -9.02 11.16 18.36
C HIS A 467 -7.63 10.61 17.95
N ALA A 468 -7.05 11.14 16.87
CA ALA A 468 -5.85 10.59 16.27
C ALA A 468 -4.60 11.10 17.00
N ALA A 469 -4.17 10.34 18.01
CA ALA A 469 -2.95 10.59 18.76
C ALA A 469 -1.73 10.82 17.85
N ASN A 470 -0.75 11.61 18.32
CA ASN A 470 0.49 11.81 17.57
C ASN A 470 1.19 10.47 17.28
N ASP A 471 1.79 10.38 16.09
CA ASP A 471 2.39 9.18 15.50
C ASP A 471 1.46 7.96 15.32
N SER A 472 0.15 8.10 15.58
CA SER A 472 -0.84 7.09 15.20
C SER A 472 -0.99 6.99 13.68
N GLN A 473 -1.40 5.81 13.23
CA GLN A 473 -1.64 5.52 11.81
C GLN A 473 -2.76 6.39 11.23
N VAL A 474 -3.82 6.68 12.01
CA VAL A 474 -4.87 7.61 11.56
C VAL A 474 -4.32 9.03 11.40
N ALA A 475 -3.45 9.48 12.31
CA ALA A 475 -2.84 10.80 12.24
C ALA A 475 -1.84 10.95 11.06
N LYS A 476 -1.11 9.89 10.75
CA LYS A 476 -0.16 9.82 9.62
C LYS A 476 -0.90 9.68 8.27
N MET A 477 -1.86 8.78 8.16
CA MET A 477 -2.76 8.65 7.01
C MET A 477 -3.44 9.98 6.66
N ILE A 478 -4.00 10.69 7.65
CA ILE A 478 -4.54 12.04 7.45
C ILE A 478 -3.46 12.98 6.89
N GLY A 479 -2.24 12.97 7.46
CA GLY A 479 -1.13 13.79 6.95
C GLY A 479 -0.69 13.45 5.53
N ASN A 480 -0.57 12.16 5.20
CA ASN A 480 -0.18 11.67 3.87
C ASN A 480 -1.22 12.08 2.82
N ALA A 481 -2.51 11.86 3.10
CA ALA A 481 -3.61 12.27 2.24
C ALA A 481 -3.64 13.79 2.01
N LEU A 482 -3.45 14.59 3.06
CA LEU A 482 -3.38 16.05 2.94
C LEU A 482 -2.16 16.50 2.12
N SER A 483 -1.02 15.85 2.28
CA SER A 483 0.20 16.14 1.51
C SER A 483 0.04 15.81 0.01
N GLU A 484 -0.65 14.71 -0.34
CA GLU A 484 -1.04 14.40 -1.71
C GLU A 484 -1.98 15.45 -2.32
N CYS A 485 -2.97 15.88 -1.53
CA CYS A 485 -3.91 16.94 -1.91
C CYS A 485 -3.21 18.30 -2.13
N GLU A 486 -2.29 18.69 -1.25
CA GLU A 486 -1.57 19.97 -1.29
C GLU A 486 -0.32 19.96 -2.19
N ARG A 487 0.10 18.80 -2.74
CA ARG A 487 1.15 18.69 -3.77
C ARG A 487 0.93 19.73 -4.88
N ALA A 488 1.99 20.35 -5.39
CA ALA A 488 1.88 21.18 -6.60
C ALA A 488 1.36 20.36 -7.80
N PRO A 489 0.45 20.88 -8.64
CA PRO A 489 0.03 20.19 -9.87
C PRO A 489 1.22 19.99 -10.82
N SER A 490 1.20 18.89 -11.56
CA SER A 490 2.14 18.61 -12.64
C SER A 490 1.87 19.53 -13.85
N ALA A 491 2.83 19.63 -14.78
CA ALA A 491 2.68 20.51 -15.95
C ALA A 491 1.43 20.16 -16.79
N GLY A 492 0.47 21.08 -16.88
CA GLY A 492 -0.81 20.89 -17.56
C GLY A 492 -1.88 20.14 -16.75
N GLU A 493 -1.58 19.68 -15.53
CA GLU A 493 -2.54 19.03 -14.64
C GLU A 493 -3.45 20.07 -13.97
N THR A 494 -4.76 19.86 -14.04
CA THR A 494 -5.74 20.55 -13.18
C THR A 494 -6.22 19.56 -12.14
N LYS A 495 -6.13 19.85 -10.84
CA LYS A 495 -6.48 18.89 -9.77
C LYS A 495 -7.20 19.51 -8.58
N GLN A 496 -8.00 18.70 -7.90
CA GLN A 496 -8.68 19.03 -6.65
C GLN A 496 -8.92 17.75 -5.83
N CYS A 497 -8.66 17.79 -4.52
CA CYS A 497 -9.17 16.77 -3.61
C CYS A 497 -10.61 17.07 -3.19
N VAL A 498 -11.47 16.05 -3.18
CA VAL A 498 -12.90 16.19 -2.89
C VAL A 498 -13.33 15.22 -1.79
N ASN A 499 -13.90 15.76 -0.71
CA ASN A 499 -14.42 15.01 0.46
C ASN A 499 -15.97 14.94 0.50
N SER A 500 -16.64 15.51 -0.50
CA SER A 500 -18.06 15.28 -0.81
C SER A 500 -18.24 14.90 -2.29
N ALA A 501 -19.34 14.22 -2.61
CA ALA A 501 -19.68 13.89 -4.00
C ALA A 501 -20.15 15.14 -4.78
N GLU A 502 -20.70 16.13 -4.09
CA GLU A 502 -21.06 17.44 -4.66
C GLU A 502 -19.83 18.23 -5.14
N ASP A 503 -18.74 18.23 -4.36
CA ASP A 503 -17.47 18.85 -4.79
C ASP A 503 -16.84 18.10 -5.99
N MET A 504 -17.03 16.78 -6.08
CA MET A 504 -16.63 15.99 -7.25
C MET A 504 -17.40 16.38 -8.51
N ILE A 505 -18.73 16.54 -8.40
CA ILE A 505 -19.60 16.99 -9.50
C ILE A 505 -19.20 18.41 -9.95
N ASP A 506 -18.96 19.33 -9.00
CA ASP A 506 -18.53 20.69 -9.30
C ASP A 506 -17.17 20.71 -10.01
N PHE A 507 -16.19 19.94 -9.52
CA PHE A 507 -14.87 19.85 -10.14
C PHE A 507 -14.96 19.28 -11.57
N ALA A 508 -15.62 18.12 -11.74
CA ALA A 508 -15.77 17.50 -13.05
C ALA A 508 -16.48 18.41 -14.06
N THR A 509 -17.58 19.06 -13.64
CA THR A 509 -18.33 19.96 -14.53
C THR A 509 -17.64 21.30 -14.79
N SER A 510 -16.72 21.74 -13.92
CA SER A 510 -15.86 22.91 -14.20
C SER A 510 -14.82 22.66 -15.30
N VAL A 511 -14.34 21.42 -15.43
CA VAL A 511 -13.30 21.04 -16.40
C VAL A 511 -13.89 20.62 -17.76
N LEU A 512 -15.03 19.91 -17.73
CA LEU A 512 -15.63 19.25 -18.88
C LEU A 512 -16.94 19.91 -19.37
N GLY A 513 -17.50 20.86 -18.60
CA GLY A 513 -18.84 21.38 -18.82
C GLY A 513 -19.92 20.50 -18.19
N ARG A 514 -21.20 20.81 -18.44
CA ARG A 514 -22.33 20.15 -17.75
C ARG A 514 -22.87 18.90 -18.43
N ASN A 515 -22.52 18.67 -19.70
CA ASN A 515 -22.87 17.43 -20.41
C ASN A 515 -21.81 16.36 -20.16
N VAL A 516 -21.86 15.73 -18.99
CA VAL A 516 -20.87 14.73 -18.55
C VAL A 516 -21.50 13.38 -18.22
N VAL A 517 -20.68 12.34 -18.31
CA VAL A 517 -20.93 11.01 -17.74
C VAL A 517 -19.75 10.63 -16.85
N VAL A 518 -19.98 9.75 -15.87
CA VAL A 518 -18.93 9.20 -15.01
C VAL A 518 -18.97 7.68 -15.09
N GLN A 519 -17.80 7.08 -15.30
CA GLN A 519 -17.62 5.70 -15.73
C GLN A 519 -16.58 5.00 -14.85
N THR A 520 -16.81 3.72 -14.56
CA THR A 520 -15.85 2.82 -13.91
C THR A 520 -16.08 1.39 -14.38
N THR A 521 -15.13 0.50 -14.14
CA THR A 521 -15.27 -0.92 -14.48
C THR A 521 -16.37 -1.56 -13.62
N GLU A 522 -17.33 -2.22 -14.26
CA GLU A 522 -18.61 -2.65 -13.67
C GLU A 522 -18.45 -3.56 -12.44
N ASN A 523 -17.50 -4.50 -12.49
CA ASN A 523 -17.21 -5.42 -11.39
C ASN A 523 -15.77 -5.96 -11.46
N THR A 524 -15.39 -6.88 -10.56
CA THR A 524 -14.00 -7.38 -10.46
C THR A 524 -13.76 -8.72 -11.15
N LYS A 525 -14.67 -9.25 -11.97
CA LYS A 525 -14.44 -10.51 -12.70
C LYS A 525 -13.40 -10.29 -13.81
N GLY A 526 -12.45 -11.23 -13.91
CA GLY A 526 -11.25 -11.12 -14.75
C GLY A 526 -9.98 -10.67 -14.02
N SER A 527 -10.11 -10.07 -12.83
CA SER A 527 -8.97 -9.57 -12.02
C SER A 527 -7.93 -10.64 -11.72
N ASN A 528 -6.65 -10.30 -11.87
CA ASN A 528 -5.50 -11.21 -11.68
C ASN A 528 -5.61 -12.50 -12.52
N GLY A 529 -5.93 -12.35 -13.80
CA GLY A 529 -6.15 -13.44 -14.75
C GLY A 529 -6.03 -12.98 -16.19
N ASN A 530 -6.09 -13.92 -17.13
CA ASN A 530 -6.15 -13.60 -18.56
C ASN A 530 -7.61 -13.37 -18.98
N ILE A 531 -7.86 -12.23 -19.61
CA ILE A 531 -9.16 -11.85 -20.19
C ILE A 531 -9.09 -11.87 -21.71
N MET A 532 -10.24 -12.00 -22.37
CA MET A 532 -10.39 -11.72 -23.80
C MET A 532 -11.20 -10.43 -23.99
N ILE A 533 -10.70 -9.53 -24.84
CA ILE A 533 -11.38 -8.28 -25.18
C ILE A 533 -12.53 -8.58 -26.16
N GLY A 534 -13.74 -8.14 -25.79
CA GLY A 534 -14.98 -8.26 -26.56
C GLY A 534 -15.19 -7.09 -27.53
N SER A 535 -16.36 -6.46 -27.48
CA SER A 535 -16.59 -5.15 -28.12
C SER A 535 -15.72 -4.07 -27.46
N VAL A 536 -15.37 -3.03 -28.23
CA VAL A 536 -14.61 -1.86 -27.75
C VAL A 536 -15.21 -0.61 -28.36
N ASN A 537 -15.65 0.32 -27.52
CA ASN A 537 -16.18 1.63 -27.89
C ASN A 537 -15.21 2.71 -27.38
N GLY A 538 -14.73 3.58 -28.25
CA GLY A 538 -13.94 4.75 -27.85
C GLY A 538 -14.84 5.96 -27.63
N ILE A 539 -14.76 6.59 -26.45
CA ILE A 539 -15.47 7.83 -26.13
C ILE A 539 -14.97 8.97 -27.03
N ASN A 540 -15.82 9.93 -27.39
CA ASN A 540 -15.59 10.93 -28.45
C ASN A 540 -15.23 10.27 -29.79
N GLY A 541 -15.83 9.11 -30.08
CA GLY A 541 -15.50 8.28 -31.25
C GLY A 541 -14.04 7.82 -31.29
N GLY A 542 -13.41 7.59 -30.13
CA GLY A 542 -12.00 7.21 -29.97
C GLY A 542 -11.01 8.34 -30.22
N LYS A 543 -11.47 9.59 -30.36
CA LYS A 543 -10.61 10.76 -30.54
C LYS A 543 -9.98 11.19 -29.21
N VAL A 544 -8.91 11.97 -29.32
CA VAL A 544 -8.28 12.61 -28.17
C VAL A 544 -9.29 13.56 -27.51
N THR A 545 -9.46 13.44 -26.20
CA THR A 545 -10.45 14.16 -25.40
C THR A 545 -9.85 14.71 -24.10
N LYS A 546 -10.67 15.35 -23.28
CA LYS A 546 -10.41 15.60 -21.86
C LYS A 546 -11.16 14.57 -21.03
N SER A 547 -10.58 14.15 -19.91
CA SER A 547 -11.30 13.47 -18.83
C SER A 547 -10.95 14.10 -17.48
N VAL A 548 -11.71 13.75 -16.45
CA VAL A 548 -11.31 13.92 -15.05
C VAL A 548 -11.24 12.53 -14.42
N SER A 549 -10.05 12.03 -14.14
CA SER A 549 -9.88 10.81 -13.34
C SER A 549 -9.98 11.16 -11.85
N CYS A 550 -10.65 10.33 -11.07
CA CYS A 550 -10.78 10.46 -9.63
C CYS A 550 -10.35 9.16 -8.96
N HIS A 551 -9.27 9.24 -8.18
CA HIS A 551 -8.64 8.12 -7.48
C HIS A 551 -8.95 8.16 -5.98
N GLN A 552 -9.22 7.00 -5.37
CA GLN A 552 -9.63 6.94 -3.95
C GLN A 552 -8.41 7.02 -3.01
N THR A 553 -8.31 8.09 -2.21
CA THR A 553 -7.25 8.25 -1.19
C THR A 553 -7.69 7.66 0.16
N LEU A 554 -6.74 7.15 0.95
CA LEU A 554 -7.01 6.62 2.29
C LEU A 554 -7.15 7.76 3.31
N TYR A 555 -8.34 7.88 3.90
CA TYR A 555 -8.78 8.99 4.77
C TYR A 555 -9.99 8.52 5.61
N PRO A 556 -10.40 9.19 6.72
CA PRO A 556 -11.52 8.70 7.55
C PRO A 556 -12.87 8.63 6.83
N SER A 557 -13.24 9.69 6.09
CA SER A 557 -14.32 9.63 5.10
C SER A 557 -13.79 9.10 3.77
N LEU A 558 -14.67 8.93 2.77
CA LEU A 558 -14.18 8.99 1.39
C LEU A 558 -13.54 10.35 1.13
N LEU A 559 -12.40 10.30 0.45
CA LEU A 559 -11.64 11.41 -0.08
C LEU A 559 -11.14 10.92 -1.44
N TYR A 560 -11.32 11.74 -2.48
CA TYR A 560 -10.82 11.43 -3.81
C TYR A 560 -9.84 12.50 -4.26
N TYR A 561 -8.69 12.06 -4.76
CA TYR A 561 -7.81 12.86 -5.59
C TYR A 561 -8.39 12.89 -7.00
N CYS A 562 -9.00 14.00 -7.40
CA CYS A 562 -9.48 14.19 -8.77
C CYS A 562 -8.52 15.06 -9.57
N HIS A 563 -8.20 14.66 -10.80
CA HIS A 563 -7.36 15.43 -11.71
C HIS A 563 -7.76 15.27 -13.18
N SER A 564 -7.39 16.26 -13.99
CA SER A 564 -7.46 16.25 -15.44
C SER A 564 -6.07 16.47 -16.01
N VAL A 565 -5.67 15.59 -16.91
CA VAL A 565 -4.49 15.74 -17.75
C VAL A 565 -4.92 15.84 -19.22
N PRO A 566 -4.28 16.68 -20.05
CA PRO A 566 -4.63 16.81 -21.45
C PRO A 566 -4.18 15.58 -22.26
N LYS A 567 -4.73 15.44 -23.47
CA LYS A 567 -4.33 14.41 -24.46
C LYS A 567 -4.56 12.97 -23.99
N VAL A 568 -5.77 12.66 -23.54
CA VAL A 568 -6.19 11.29 -23.20
C VAL A 568 -7.18 10.72 -24.22
N ARG A 569 -7.34 9.39 -24.24
CA ARG A 569 -8.46 8.68 -24.86
C ARG A 569 -9.09 7.77 -23.80
N VAL A 570 -10.41 7.59 -23.84
CA VAL A 570 -11.16 6.73 -22.91
C VAL A 570 -11.95 5.71 -23.72
N TYR A 571 -12.02 4.47 -23.21
CA TYR A 571 -12.68 3.36 -23.87
C TYR A 571 -13.54 2.58 -22.89
N GLU A 572 -14.70 2.14 -23.37
CA GLU A 572 -15.48 1.07 -22.78
C GLU A 572 -15.21 -0.23 -23.54
N ALA A 573 -15.00 -1.33 -22.84
CA ALA A 573 -14.73 -2.63 -23.44
C ALA A 573 -15.46 -3.75 -22.72
N ASP A 574 -16.12 -4.63 -23.48
CA ASP A 574 -16.65 -5.87 -22.90
C ASP A 574 -15.50 -6.81 -22.57
N ILE A 575 -15.49 -7.33 -21.34
CA ILE A 575 -14.47 -8.24 -20.85
C ILE A 575 -15.08 -9.64 -20.84
N LEU A 576 -14.46 -10.55 -21.60
CA LEU A 576 -14.89 -11.93 -21.77
C LEU A 576 -13.93 -12.87 -21.02
N ASP A 577 -14.46 -13.99 -20.51
CA ASP A 577 -13.64 -15.10 -20.04
C ASP A 577 -12.82 -15.71 -21.20
N SER A 578 -11.53 -15.96 -21.00
CA SER A 578 -10.62 -16.35 -22.09
C SER A 578 -10.96 -17.69 -22.76
N ASN A 579 -11.70 -18.55 -22.06
CA ASN A 579 -11.92 -19.95 -22.45
C ASN A 579 -13.33 -20.15 -23.04
N SER A 580 -14.35 -19.77 -22.27
CA SER A 580 -15.77 -19.85 -22.64
C SER A 580 -16.25 -18.71 -23.53
N LYS A 581 -15.50 -17.59 -23.57
CA LYS A 581 -15.84 -16.35 -24.30
C LYS A 581 -17.16 -15.69 -23.87
N ALA A 582 -17.73 -16.11 -22.73
CA ALA A 582 -18.87 -15.45 -22.12
C ALA A 582 -18.46 -14.07 -21.60
N LYS A 583 -19.32 -13.05 -21.75
CA LYS A 583 -19.13 -11.75 -21.10
C LYS A 583 -19.20 -11.92 -19.59
N ILE A 584 -18.12 -11.55 -18.90
CA ILE A 584 -18.04 -11.62 -17.44
C ILE A 584 -18.12 -10.23 -16.80
N ASN A 585 -17.70 -9.18 -17.51
CA ASN A 585 -17.53 -7.83 -16.97
C ASN A 585 -17.59 -6.79 -18.11
N HIS A 586 -17.70 -5.51 -17.75
CA HIS A 586 -17.60 -4.37 -18.65
C HIS A 586 -16.59 -3.38 -18.09
N GLY A 587 -15.44 -3.28 -18.74
CA GLY A 587 -14.27 -2.54 -18.27
C GLY A 587 -14.14 -1.15 -18.89
N VAL A 588 -13.66 -0.21 -18.10
CA VAL A 588 -13.33 1.14 -18.57
C VAL A 588 -11.81 1.29 -18.57
N ALA A 589 -11.24 1.75 -19.68
CA ALA A 589 -9.82 1.98 -19.86
C ALA A 589 -9.53 3.44 -20.23
N ILE A 590 -8.40 3.96 -19.76
CA ILE A 590 -7.88 5.27 -20.15
C ILE A 590 -6.46 5.13 -20.71
N CYS A 591 -6.21 5.82 -21.82
CA CYS A 591 -4.92 5.88 -22.50
C CYS A 591 -4.38 7.31 -22.49
N HIS A 592 -3.20 7.49 -21.89
CA HIS A 592 -2.44 8.73 -21.89
C HIS A 592 -1.60 8.78 -23.18
N VAL A 593 -1.96 9.68 -24.10
CA VAL A 593 -1.34 9.76 -25.43
C VAL A 593 -0.04 10.57 -25.40
N ASP A 594 0.11 11.47 -24.42
CA ASP A 594 1.32 12.25 -24.18
C ASP A 594 1.86 11.96 -22.78
N THR A 595 2.95 11.19 -22.74
CA THR A 595 3.65 10.79 -21.51
C THR A 595 4.96 11.55 -21.31
N SER A 596 5.15 12.69 -22.00
CA SER A 596 6.42 13.45 -21.97
C SER A 596 6.75 14.07 -20.61
N SER A 597 5.74 14.36 -19.78
CA SER A 597 5.90 14.89 -18.42
C SER A 597 6.12 13.81 -17.35
N TRP A 598 6.11 12.53 -17.72
CA TRP A 598 6.24 11.41 -16.78
C TRP A 598 7.70 11.15 -16.44
N GLY A 599 7.99 10.71 -15.21
CA GLY A 599 9.36 10.33 -14.83
C GLY A 599 9.87 9.12 -15.63
N PRO A 600 11.15 9.06 -16.02
CA PRO A 600 11.68 7.95 -16.83
C PRO A 600 11.66 6.60 -16.10
N SER A 601 11.64 6.60 -14.77
CA SER A 601 11.48 5.43 -13.90
C SER A 601 10.01 5.01 -13.68
N HIS A 602 9.02 5.66 -14.32
CA HIS A 602 7.61 5.33 -14.12
C HIS A 602 7.29 3.89 -14.56
N GLY A 603 6.51 3.16 -13.74
CA GLY A 603 6.22 1.72 -13.89
C GLY A 603 5.72 1.30 -15.28
N ALA A 604 5.04 2.21 -16.01
CA ALA A 604 4.60 1.95 -17.37
C ALA A 604 5.75 1.74 -18.37
N PHE A 605 6.86 2.48 -18.25
CA PHE A 605 8.02 2.32 -19.14
C PHE A 605 8.84 1.07 -18.80
N ILE A 606 8.80 0.63 -17.54
CA ILE A 606 9.36 -0.65 -17.10
C ILE A 606 8.52 -1.81 -17.67
N ALA A 607 7.19 -1.71 -17.62
CA ALA A 607 6.28 -2.75 -18.11
C ALA A 607 6.19 -2.86 -19.65
N LEU A 608 6.27 -1.73 -20.36
CA LEU A 608 6.02 -1.65 -21.81
C LEU A 608 7.26 -1.36 -22.64
N GLY A 609 8.41 -1.19 -21.99
CA GLY A 609 9.64 -0.64 -22.57
C GLY A 609 9.54 0.85 -22.92
N SER A 610 10.59 1.37 -23.55
CA SER A 610 10.72 2.78 -23.97
C SER A 610 10.82 3.76 -22.80
N GLY A 611 10.28 4.98 -22.94
CA GLY A 611 10.40 6.06 -21.94
C GLY A 611 9.49 7.26 -22.24
N PRO A 612 9.62 8.36 -21.47
CA PRO A 612 8.72 9.52 -21.51
C PRO A 612 8.52 10.10 -22.91
N GLY A 613 7.25 10.30 -23.29
CA GLY A 613 6.85 10.89 -24.58
C GLY A 613 7.07 10.00 -25.80
N LYS A 614 7.64 8.79 -25.65
CA LYS A 614 7.92 7.86 -26.76
C LYS A 614 6.80 6.85 -27.01
N ILE A 615 5.89 6.65 -26.06
CA ILE A 615 4.77 5.71 -26.15
C ILE A 615 3.51 6.27 -25.49
N GLU A 616 2.35 5.84 -25.99
CA GLU A 616 1.09 5.92 -25.25
C GLU A 616 1.04 4.84 -24.16
N VAL A 617 0.40 5.16 -23.03
CA VAL A 617 0.23 4.23 -21.91
C VAL A 617 -1.24 4.12 -21.56
N CYS A 618 -1.78 2.91 -21.61
CA CYS A 618 -3.14 2.61 -21.18
C CYS A 618 -3.15 1.84 -19.85
N HIS A 619 -4.20 2.06 -19.06
CA HIS A 619 -4.54 1.24 -17.89
C HIS A 619 -6.07 1.13 -17.72
N TRP A 620 -6.51 0.13 -16.97
CA TRP A 620 -7.91 0.00 -16.55
C TRP A 620 -8.24 1.01 -15.44
N ILE A 621 -9.52 1.35 -15.32
CA ILE A 621 -10.10 2.02 -14.15
C ILE A 621 -10.49 0.93 -13.14
N PHE A 622 -10.08 1.08 -11.89
CA PHE A 622 -10.23 0.08 -10.83
C PHE A 622 -11.59 0.22 -10.11
N GLU A 623 -12.04 -0.80 -9.37
CA GLU A 623 -13.40 -0.94 -8.81
C GLU A 623 -13.95 0.31 -8.08
N ASN A 624 -13.09 1.06 -7.38
CA ASN A 624 -13.48 2.27 -6.66
C ASN A 624 -12.85 3.57 -7.21
N ASP A 625 -12.06 3.51 -8.29
CA ASP A 625 -11.68 4.68 -9.07
C ASP A 625 -12.75 4.99 -10.12
N MET A 626 -12.71 6.17 -10.74
CA MET A 626 -13.63 6.54 -11.82
C MET A 626 -13.03 7.57 -12.76
N THR A 627 -13.53 7.61 -14.00
CA THR A 627 -13.22 8.66 -14.98
C THR A 627 -14.49 9.38 -15.40
N TRP A 628 -14.44 10.70 -15.47
CA TRP A 628 -15.50 11.55 -16.01
C TRP A 628 -15.13 11.96 -17.43
N THR A 629 -16.09 11.92 -18.34
CA THR A 629 -15.94 12.29 -19.74
C THR A 629 -17.07 13.24 -20.14
N ILE A 630 -16.90 13.96 -21.26
CA ILE A 630 -18.03 14.59 -21.94
C ILE A 630 -18.91 13.46 -22.49
N ALA A 631 -20.22 13.54 -22.31
CA ALA A 631 -21.14 12.57 -22.88
C ALA A 631 -21.29 12.76 -24.39
N ASP A 632 -21.18 11.66 -25.15
CA ASP A 632 -21.32 11.58 -26.61
C ASP A 632 -22.78 11.66 -27.09
#